data_AF-A0AA43FC75-F1
#
_entry.id   AF-A0AA43FC75-F1
#
_cell.length_a   1.000
_cell.length_b   1.000
_cell.length_c   1.000
_cell.angle_alpha   90.00
_cell.angle_beta   90.00
_cell.angle_gamma   90.00
#
_symmetry.space_group_name_H-M   'P 1'
#
loop_
_entity.id
_entity.type
_entity.pdbx_description
1 polymer ?
#
loop_
_entity_poly.entity_id
_entity_poly.type
_entity_poly.pdbx_seq_one_letter_code
_entity_poly.pdbx_strand_id
1 'polypeptide(L)'
;RGGSWLAPETSLHTSHRFWNQPDNNSYGVGLGFRCAKSAQTVTDEAAQAGRDSFVQALVAMGAEKHADALASIEKALSSDPGNQEYLATRELIKKSMKSMKKK
;
A
#
# COMPACT_ATOMS: atom_id res chain seq x y z
N ARG A 1 -20.03 -33.17 -4.54
CA ARG A 1 -20.85 -32.15 -5.23
C ARG A 1 -19.90 -31.08 -5.77
N GLY A 2 -19.87 -30.82 -7.08
CA GLY A 2 -19.02 -29.79 -7.71
C GLY A 2 -18.78 -30.12 -9.19
N GLY A 3 -19.40 -29.35 -10.09
CA GLY A 3 -19.67 -29.70 -11.49
C GLY A 3 -18.52 -29.62 -12.50
N SER A 4 -18.80 -30.16 -13.68
CA SER A 4 -17.94 -30.27 -14.86
C SER A 4 -17.67 -28.91 -15.53
N TRP A 5 -16.41 -28.64 -15.87
CA TRP A 5 -16.05 -27.58 -16.82
C TRP A 5 -15.50 -28.24 -18.10
N LEU A 6 -16.40 -28.50 -19.06
CA LEU A 6 -16.02 -28.74 -20.44
C LEU A 6 -15.67 -27.39 -21.07
N ALA A 7 -14.38 -27.12 -21.24
CA ALA A 7 -13.92 -26.02 -22.10
C ALA A 7 -13.57 -26.60 -23.49
N PRO A 8 -14.08 -26.04 -24.60
CA PRO A 8 -13.83 -26.56 -25.95
C PRO A 8 -12.40 -26.29 -26.44
N GLU A 9 -11.82 -27.21 -27.22
CA GLU A 9 -10.42 -27.22 -27.69
C GLU A 9 -9.99 -26.03 -28.57
N THR A 10 -10.93 -25.21 -29.06
CA THR A 10 -10.65 -24.14 -30.04
C THR A 10 -9.93 -22.92 -29.45
N SER A 11 -9.75 -22.85 -28.13
CA SER A 11 -9.03 -21.75 -27.47
C SER A 11 -7.49 -21.89 -27.47
N LEU A 12 -6.92 -22.95 -28.04
CA LEU A 12 -5.47 -23.21 -27.96
C LEU A 12 -4.62 -22.53 -29.05
N HIS A 13 -5.23 -21.89 -30.06
CA HIS A 13 -4.49 -21.48 -31.27
C HIS A 13 -4.66 -20.04 -31.79
N THR A 14 -5.23 -19.09 -31.03
CA THR A 14 -5.29 -17.68 -31.52
C THR A 14 -4.22 -16.80 -30.88
N SER A 15 -3.18 -16.49 -31.66
CA SER A 15 -2.08 -15.59 -31.31
C SER A 15 -2.53 -14.13 -31.30
N HIS A 16 -3.15 -13.67 -30.22
CA HIS A 16 -3.57 -12.27 -30.05
C HIS A 16 -2.81 -11.59 -28.90
N ARG A 17 -1.48 -11.58 -29.00
CA ARG A 17 -0.54 -11.05 -27.98
C ARG A 17 0.18 -9.77 -28.42
N PHE A 18 -0.37 -8.99 -29.35
CA PHE A 18 0.35 -7.81 -29.90
C PHE A 18 -0.33 -6.45 -29.61
N TRP A 19 -1.57 -6.40 -29.11
CA TRP A 19 -2.35 -5.15 -29.06
C TRP A 19 -2.86 -4.71 -27.67
N ASN A 20 -2.31 -5.25 -26.58
CA ASN A 20 -2.66 -4.75 -25.24
C ASN A 20 -1.51 -3.92 -24.68
N GLN A 21 -1.66 -2.60 -24.74
CA GLN A 21 -0.90 -1.67 -23.90
C GLN A 21 -1.13 -2.01 -22.42
N PRO A 22 -0.12 -1.85 -21.56
CA PRO A 22 -0.15 -2.28 -20.16
C PRO A 22 -1.23 -1.60 -19.29
N ASP A 23 -1.84 -0.51 -19.76
CA ASP A 23 -2.76 0.30 -18.96
C ASP A 23 -4.23 -0.15 -18.99
N ASN A 24 -4.58 -1.17 -19.79
CA ASN A 24 -5.97 -1.63 -19.92
C ASN A 24 -6.16 -3.08 -19.43
N ASN A 25 -6.21 -3.25 -18.11
CA ASN A 25 -6.60 -4.51 -17.44
C ASN A 25 -8.13 -4.61 -17.32
N SER A 26 -8.87 -4.62 -18.43
CA SER A 26 -10.34 -4.67 -18.34
C SER A 26 -10.97 -6.05 -18.52
N TYR A 27 -10.32 -7.05 -19.12
CA TYR A 27 -10.99 -8.35 -19.28
C TYR A 27 -10.07 -9.53 -18.97
N GLY A 28 -10.29 -10.05 -17.75
CA GLY A 28 -9.60 -11.20 -17.22
C GLY A 28 -9.84 -12.46 -18.04
N VAL A 29 -8.74 -13.14 -18.36
CA VAL A 29 -8.47 -14.57 -18.10
C VAL A 29 -7.01 -14.82 -18.47
N GLY A 30 -6.20 -15.24 -17.51
CA GLY A 30 -4.79 -15.56 -17.73
C GLY A 30 -3.82 -14.69 -16.92
N LEU A 31 -4.05 -14.61 -15.62
CA LEU A 31 -3.00 -14.33 -14.62
C LEU A 31 -1.94 -15.43 -14.71
N GLY A 32 -1.07 -15.38 -15.72
CA GLY A 32 0.25 -15.94 -15.57
C GLY A 32 0.96 -15.05 -14.55
N PHE A 33 1.28 -15.60 -13.38
CA PHE A 33 2.04 -14.92 -12.34
C PHE A 33 3.42 -14.54 -12.89
N ARG A 34 3.50 -13.43 -13.62
CA ARG A 34 4.77 -12.79 -13.93
C ARG A 34 5.18 -12.14 -12.63
N CYS A 35 6.08 -12.78 -11.89
CA CYS A 35 6.73 -12.21 -10.72
C CYS A 35 7.21 -10.81 -11.13
N ALA A 36 6.60 -9.76 -10.58
CA ALA A 36 7.04 -8.41 -10.82
C ALA A 36 8.49 -8.33 -10.34
N LYS A 37 9.42 -8.01 -11.24
CA LYS A 37 10.83 -7.79 -10.89
C LYS A 37 10.86 -6.84 -9.69
N SER A 38 11.30 -7.32 -8.53
CA SER A 38 11.36 -6.49 -7.33
C SER A 38 12.22 -5.26 -7.64
N ALA A 39 11.65 -4.08 -7.45
CA ALA A 39 12.41 -2.85 -7.56
C ALA A 39 13.57 -2.90 -6.55
N GLN A 40 14.73 -2.38 -6.96
CA GLN A 40 15.97 -2.56 -6.20
C GLN A 40 15.85 -2.03 -4.77
N THR A 41 16.34 -2.85 -3.85
CA THR A 41 16.36 -2.71 -2.38
C THR A 41 17.25 -1.53 -1.98
N VAL A 42 16.69 -0.33 -1.88
CA VAL A 42 17.37 0.79 -1.23
C VAL A 42 17.29 0.54 0.28
N THR A 43 18.27 -0.18 0.84
CA THR A 43 18.40 -0.50 2.29
C THR A 43 17.04 -0.71 2.98
N ASP A 44 16.41 -1.82 2.60
CA ASP A 44 14.98 -2.10 2.79
C ASP A 44 14.54 -2.03 4.25
N GLU A 45 15.39 -2.42 5.20
CA GLU A 45 14.98 -2.64 6.58
C GLU A 45 14.66 -1.33 7.31
N ALA A 46 15.46 -0.28 7.10
CA ALA A 46 15.25 1.03 7.74
C ALA A 46 14.05 1.77 7.12
N ALA A 47 13.89 1.67 5.80
CA ALA A 47 12.75 2.21 5.08
C ALA A 47 11.46 1.46 5.44
N GLN A 48 11.52 0.15 5.59
CA GLN A 48 10.41 -0.69 6.02
C GLN A 48 10.02 -0.40 7.46
N ALA A 49 10.99 -0.26 8.38
CA ALA A 49 10.72 0.16 9.76
C ALA A 49 10.04 1.54 9.84
N GLY A 50 10.44 2.48 8.97
CA GLY A 50 9.77 3.77 8.81
C GLY A 50 8.30 3.61 8.40
N ARG A 51 8.02 2.78 7.38
CA ARG A 51 6.66 2.48 6.93
C ARG A 51 5.82 1.80 7.99
N ASP A 52 6.38 0.84 8.73
CA ASP A 52 5.67 0.13 9.79
C ASP A 52 5.29 1.09 10.94
N SER A 53 6.19 1.99 11.31
CA SER A 53 5.90 3.03 12.30
C SER A 53 4.85 4.03 11.82
N PHE A 54 4.83 4.34 10.52
CA PHE A 54 3.76 5.14 9.91
C PHE A 54 2.39 4.46 10.00
N VAL A 55 2.31 3.16 9.68
CA VAL A 55 1.07 2.37 9.81
C VAL A 55 0.59 2.35 11.27
N GLN A 56 1.50 2.18 12.24
CA GLN A 56 1.15 2.24 13.66
C GLN A 56 0.57 3.61 14.06
N ALA A 57 1.08 4.71 13.49
CA ALA A 57 0.53 6.04 13.73
C ALA A 57 -0.92 6.15 13.24
N LEU A 58 -1.22 5.62 12.05
CA LEU A 58 -2.58 5.61 11.49
C LEU A 58 -3.55 4.75 12.31
N VAL A 59 -3.10 3.58 12.77
CA VAL A 59 -3.89 2.72 13.65
C VAL A 59 -4.18 3.42 14.98
N ALA A 60 -3.18 4.07 15.58
CA ALA A 60 -3.35 4.82 16.82
C ALA A 60 -4.28 6.03 16.63
N MET A 61 -4.25 6.71 15.48
CA MET A 61 -5.23 7.75 15.14
C MET A 61 -6.66 7.22 15.09
N GLY A 62 -6.87 6.06 14.45
CA GLY A 62 -8.20 5.41 14.38
C GLY A 62 -8.72 4.96 15.74
N ALA A 63 -7.82 4.65 16.68
CA ALA A 63 -8.15 4.34 18.07
C ALA A 63 -8.25 5.58 18.97
N GLU A 64 -8.22 6.80 18.41
CA GLU A 64 -8.19 8.09 19.13
C GLU A 64 -7.02 8.27 20.12
N LYS A 65 -5.99 7.42 20.02
CA LYS A 65 -4.77 7.49 20.83
C LYS A 65 -3.78 8.46 20.20
N HIS A 66 -4.13 9.75 20.20
CA HIS A 66 -3.35 10.76 19.48
C HIS A 66 -1.94 10.98 20.03
N ALA A 67 -1.69 10.70 21.32
CA ALA A 67 -0.36 10.75 21.91
C ALA A 67 0.55 9.64 21.35
N ASP A 68 0.03 8.41 21.26
CA ASP A 68 0.75 7.26 20.69
C ASP A 68 0.97 7.45 19.18
N ALA A 69 -0.02 8.03 18.48
CA ALA A 69 0.11 8.37 17.07
C ALA A 69 1.25 9.36 16.81
N LEU A 70 1.41 10.39 17.67
CA LEU A 70 2.53 11.32 17.58
C LEU A 70 3.88 10.64 17.80
N ALA A 71 3.98 9.74 18.79
CA ALA A 71 5.22 9.03 19.04
C ALA A 71 5.63 8.14 17.84
N SER A 72 4.65 7.46 17.22
CA SER A 72 4.87 6.60 16.06
C SER A 72 5.25 7.38 14.79
N ILE A 73 4.61 8.53 14.53
CA ILE A 73 4.95 9.36 13.36
C ILE A 73 6.33 10.03 13.50
N GLU A 74 6.75 10.37 14.71
CA GLU A 74 8.09 10.92 14.94
C GLU A 74 9.19 9.86 14.73
N LYS A 75 8.90 8.59 15.03
CA LYS A 75 9.78 7.47 14.65
C LYS A 75 9.88 7.33 13.13
N ALA A 76 8.77 7.44 12.40
CA ALA A 76 8.77 7.39 10.93
C ALA A 76 9.60 8.54 10.32
N LEU A 77 9.43 9.76 10.84
CA LEU A 77 10.21 10.94 10.44
C LEU A 77 11.69 10.88 10.82
N SER A 78 12.06 10.09 11.82
CA SER A 78 13.47 9.88 12.17
C SER A 78 14.18 9.03 11.11
N SER A 79 13.46 8.09 10.47
CA SER A 79 13.96 7.28 9.36
C SER A 79 13.94 8.04 8.03
N ASP A 80 12.91 8.87 7.80
CA ASP A 80 12.78 9.69 6.59
C ASP A 80 12.28 11.10 6.92
N PRO A 81 13.19 12.04 7.27
CA PRO A 81 12.83 13.40 7.65
C PRO A 81 12.23 14.24 6.52
N GLY A 82 12.47 13.85 5.27
CA GLY A 82 12.03 14.58 4.08
C GLY A 82 10.66 14.17 3.57
N ASN A 83 10.06 13.14 4.17
CA ASN A 83 8.80 12.58 3.69
C ASN A 83 7.63 13.55 3.90
N GLN A 84 7.08 14.05 2.79
CA GLN A 84 5.95 14.99 2.84
C GLN A 84 4.69 14.35 3.46
N GLU A 85 4.46 13.06 3.25
CA GLU A 85 3.29 12.38 3.82
C GLU A 85 3.39 12.30 5.34
N TYR A 86 4.58 12.00 5.87
CA TYR A 86 4.78 11.89 7.31
C TYR A 86 4.62 13.24 8.01
N LEU A 87 5.14 14.31 7.39
CA LEU A 87 4.99 15.68 7.88
C LEU A 87 3.50 16.10 7.88
N ALA A 88 2.78 15.84 6.80
CA ALA A 88 1.34 16.15 6.72
C ALA A 88 0.54 15.40 7.79
N THR A 89 0.87 14.13 8.01
CA THR A 89 0.20 13.28 9.01
C THR A 89 0.46 13.76 10.43
N ARG A 90 1.70 14.17 10.75
CA ARG A 90 2.03 14.79 12.04
C ARG A 90 1.19 16.03 12.32
N GLU A 91 1.03 16.91 11.33
CA GLU A 91 0.22 18.13 11.48
C GLU A 91 -1.28 17.82 11.65
N LEU A 92 -1.80 16.81 10.94
CA LEU A 92 -3.16 16.32 11.15
C LEU A 92 -3.38 15.82 12.58
N ILE A 93 -2.46 15.04 13.14
CA ILE A 93 -2.53 14.55 14.53
C ILE A 93 -2.48 15.71 15.53
N LYS A 94 -1.57 16.67 15.34
CA LYS A 94 -1.52 17.86 16.21
C LYS A 94 -2.83 18.65 16.18
N LYS A 95 -3.44 18.78 15.00
CA LYS A 95 -4.72 19.45 14.82
C LYS A 95 -5.84 18.70 15.55
N SER A 96 -5.91 17.37 15.44
CA SER A 96 -6.92 16.56 16.13
C SER A 96 -6.81 16.67 17.65
N MET A 97 -5.59 16.64 18.19
CA MET A 97 -5.33 16.86 19.62
C MET A 97 -5.80 18.24 20.09
N LYS A 98 -5.51 19.28 19.29
CA LYS A 98 -5.91 20.65 19.62
C LYS A 98 -7.43 20.84 19.57
N SER A 99 -8.12 20.19 18.63
CA SER A 99 -9.59 20.22 18.59
C SER A 99 -10.23 19.50 19.77
N MET A 100 -9.65 18.38 20.22
CA MET A 100 -10.15 17.66 21.40
C MET A 100 -9.99 18.48 22.69
N LYS A 101 -8.88 19.18 22.87
CA LYS A 101 -8.65 20.04 24.05
C LYS A 101 -9.57 21.25 24.18
N LYS A 102 -10.28 21.62 23.11
CA LYS A 102 -11.21 22.76 23.09
C LYS A 102 -12.65 22.38 23.47
N LYS A 103 -12.92 21.09 23.69
CA LYS A 103 -14.23 20.55 24.04
C LYS A 103 -14.26 20.25 25.54
#